data_AF-A0A1B6IC81-F1
#
_entry.id   AF-A0A1B6IC81-F1
#
_cell.length_a   1.000
_cell.length_b   1.000
_cell.length_c   1.000
_cell.angle_alpha   90.00
_cell.angle_beta   90.00
_cell.angle_gamma   90.00
#
_symmetry.space_group_name_H-M   'P 1'
#
loop_
_entity.id
_entity.type
_entity.pdbx_description
1 polymer ?
#
loop_
_entity_poly.entity_id
_entity_poly.type
_entity_poly.pdbx_seq_one_letter_code
_entity_poly.pdbx_strand_id
1 'polypeptide(L)'
;LRNNAVLKSYEQFEGSLEIIYTYYDQVVALENKIPQNELHISFKWKDAFNRGSGIFGGRNSLTISNLGFERVCVLFNIAALQSSIASAQDINNDEGLKLAAKLFQQSAGIFNHLKDCIMSTLQQESTPDLNPETLLALSSLMFAQAQEIFVHKAIHDNRKEAVIAKLANQTGKLYIDALKHMHNRSVQHLWDKIWLPVVESKQSMFFGMADFYQSRHCHSNKFIGEEIARLKNSLEILKTAQLCEGSSNMISNLIDIGHKHLVEAIKDNDFIYHEKIPDYKSLESIGCAALVKLLPIPPKFSNNFHDLFENLIPLSAYQSLITVYDNLKIEFINSEVAKLHDATNLINSVLAFLNFPAALDEVSTNQVLSESLVKKFKDIRDFGGISAIDNMLRELPKLLMRNV
;
A
#
# COMPACT_ATOMS: atom_id res chain seq x y z
N LEU A 1 0.00 19.89 -6.71
CA LEU A 1 -0.60 18.84 -5.85
C LEU A 1 0.31 18.48 -4.68
N ARG A 2 1.49 17.88 -4.90
CA ARG A 2 2.45 17.50 -3.84
C ARG A 2 2.61 18.52 -2.71
N ASN A 3 2.95 19.78 -2.99
CA ASN A 3 3.16 20.79 -1.94
C ASN A 3 1.91 21.02 -1.08
N ASN A 4 0.72 20.99 -1.67
CA ASN A 4 -0.52 21.06 -0.91
C ASN A 4 -0.82 19.77 -0.15
N ALA A 5 -0.36 18.62 -0.68
CA ALA A 5 -0.56 17.26 -0.17
C ALA A 5 0.31 16.92 1.06
N VAL A 6 1.53 17.48 1.14
CA VAL A 6 2.54 17.01 2.10
C VAL A 6 3.28 18.11 2.87
N LEU A 7 3.21 19.37 2.45
CA LEU A 7 3.96 20.47 3.10
C LEU A 7 3.10 21.40 3.96
N LYS A 8 1.77 21.34 3.82
CA LYS A 8 0.85 22.12 4.65
C LYS A 8 0.46 21.29 5.87
N SER A 9 0.53 21.89 7.05
CA SER A 9 -0.12 21.33 8.24
C SER A 9 -1.61 21.29 7.96
N TYR A 10 -2.19 20.09 7.91
CA TYR A 10 -3.62 19.95 7.71
C TYR A 10 -4.36 20.26 9.01
N GLU A 11 -5.40 21.07 8.88
CA GLU A 11 -6.47 21.07 9.86
C GLU A 11 -7.18 19.71 9.81
N GLN A 12 -7.62 19.21 10.97
CA GLN A 12 -8.18 17.88 11.18
C GLN A 12 -9.62 17.75 10.64
N PHE A 13 -9.82 18.00 9.36
CA PHE A 13 -11.12 17.91 8.71
C PHE A 13 -11.08 16.98 7.50
N GLU A 14 -12.21 16.37 7.17
CA GLU A 14 -12.33 15.37 6.11
C GLU A 14 -11.90 15.89 4.73
N GLY A 15 -12.10 17.19 4.44
CA GLY A 15 -11.63 17.83 3.21
C GLY A 15 -10.10 17.79 3.01
N SER A 16 -9.33 17.66 4.09
CA SER A 16 -7.87 17.48 4.03
C SER A 16 -7.48 16.12 3.46
N LEU A 17 -8.30 15.08 3.66
CA LEU A 17 -8.04 13.73 3.12
C LEU A 17 -8.11 13.73 1.59
N GLU A 18 -9.07 14.45 1.00
CA GLU A 18 -9.24 14.47 -0.45
C GLU A 18 -7.98 14.99 -1.19
N ILE A 19 -7.27 15.95 -0.60
CA ILE A 19 -6.04 16.51 -1.18
C ILE A 19 -4.92 15.47 -1.23
N ILE A 20 -4.69 14.76 -0.11
CA ILE A 20 -3.65 13.73 -0.05
C ILE A 20 -4.05 12.46 -0.81
N TYR A 21 -5.34 12.11 -0.84
CA TYR A 21 -5.90 11.04 -1.66
C TYR A 21 -5.68 11.29 -3.16
N THR A 22 -6.05 12.49 -3.62
CA THR A 22 -5.83 12.90 -5.02
C THR A 22 -4.36 12.83 -5.38
N TYR A 23 -3.47 13.24 -4.46
CA TYR A 23 -2.04 13.17 -4.69
C TYR A 23 -1.53 11.73 -4.76
N TYR A 24 -1.95 10.86 -3.84
CA TYR A 24 -1.60 9.43 -3.86
C TYR A 24 -2.03 8.77 -5.16
N ASP A 25 -3.29 8.95 -5.57
CA ASP A 25 -3.82 8.37 -6.80
C ASP A 25 -3.05 8.88 -8.04
N GLN A 26 -2.61 10.15 -8.02
CA GLN A 26 -1.81 10.71 -9.09
C GLN A 26 -0.38 10.13 -9.16
N VAL A 27 0.22 9.82 -8.01
CA VAL A 27 1.51 9.13 -7.93
C VAL A 27 1.39 7.71 -8.47
N VAL A 28 0.33 6.97 -8.09
CA VAL A 28 0.04 5.62 -8.62
C VAL A 28 -0.14 5.65 -10.13
N ALA A 29 -0.90 6.61 -10.66
CA ALA A 29 -1.12 6.74 -12.10
C ALA A 29 0.18 7.03 -12.88
N LEU A 30 1.08 7.83 -12.31
CA LEU A 30 2.36 8.16 -12.90
C LEU A 30 3.37 7.00 -12.85
N GLU A 31 3.42 6.26 -11.74
CA GLU A 31 4.31 5.11 -11.54
C GLU A 31 4.09 4.03 -12.62
N ASN A 32 2.84 3.84 -13.06
CA ASN A 32 2.51 2.89 -14.13
C ASN A 32 2.97 3.33 -15.53
N LYS A 33 3.44 4.58 -15.70
CA LYS A 33 3.77 5.17 -17.01
C LYS A 33 5.27 5.39 -17.20
N ILE A 34 6.00 5.61 -16.10
CA ILE A 34 7.44 5.92 -16.11
C ILE A 34 8.23 4.75 -15.53
N PRO A 35 9.16 4.14 -16.30
CA PRO A 35 10.08 3.14 -15.78
C PRO A 35 10.93 3.70 -14.63
N GLN A 36 11.12 2.91 -13.58
CA GLN A 36 11.82 3.35 -12.36
C GLN A 36 13.23 3.93 -12.64
N ASN A 37 13.94 3.39 -13.63
CA ASN A 37 15.32 3.79 -13.96
C ASN A 37 15.43 5.15 -14.67
N GLU A 38 14.34 5.65 -15.25
CA GLU A 38 14.31 6.92 -15.99
C GLU A 38 13.95 8.12 -15.10
N LEU A 39 13.52 7.87 -13.86
CA LEU A 39 13.08 8.91 -12.95
C LEU A 39 14.24 9.44 -12.09
N HIS A 40 14.68 10.67 -12.39
CA HIS A 40 15.73 11.35 -11.61
C HIS A 40 15.19 12.34 -10.56
N ILE A 41 13.94 12.16 -10.10
CA ILE A 41 13.34 13.01 -9.06
C ILE A 41 13.61 12.38 -7.69
N SER A 42 14.42 13.05 -6.87
CA SER A 42 14.69 12.62 -5.50
C SER A 42 13.59 13.05 -4.52
N PHE A 43 13.01 12.10 -3.82
CA PHE A 43 12.06 12.33 -2.73
C PHE A 43 12.78 12.20 -1.40
N LYS A 44 12.63 13.19 -0.51
CA LYS A 44 13.20 13.17 0.83
C LYS A 44 12.08 13.16 1.88
N TRP A 45 12.06 12.13 2.72
CA TRP A 45 11.16 12.00 3.86
C TRP A 45 11.93 11.87 5.16
N LYS A 46 11.31 12.29 6.26
CA LYS A 46 11.83 12.17 7.62
C LYS A 46 11.03 11.12 8.37
N ASP A 47 11.71 10.46 9.30
CA ASP A 47 11.05 9.53 10.23
C ASP A 47 9.97 10.26 11.06
N ALA A 48 8.78 9.65 11.16
CA ALA A 48 7.62 10.21 11.86
C ALA A 48 7.76 10.26 13.39
N PHE A 49 8.65 9.44 13.97
CA PHE A 49 8.83 9.32 15.42
C PHE A 49 10.08 10.04 15.95
N ASN A 50 10.85 10.68 15.07
CA ASN A 50 12.09 11.35 15.44
C ASN A 50 11.83 12.61 16.29
N ARG A 51 12.30 12.58 17.54
CA ARG A 51 12.21 13.68 18.52
C ARG A 51 13.45 14.57 18.61
N GLY A 52 14.32 14.54 17.61
CA GLY A 52 15.47 15.44 17.52
C GLY A 52 16.58 15.21 18.55
N SER A 53 16.64 14.03 19.18
CA SER A 53 17.63 13.73 20.22
C SER A 53 18.73 12.77 19.75
N GLY A 54 19.86 13.33 19.31
CA GLY A 54 21.19 12.71 19.47
C GLY A 54 21.78 11.94 18.28
N ILE A 55 23.11 11.97 18.26
CA ILE A 55 24.05 11.34 17.29
C ILE A 55 24.01 9.79 17.35
N PHE A 56 23.14 9.20 18.17
CA PHE A 56 23.02 7.76 18.42
C PHE A 56 21.66 7.14 18.00
N GLY A 57 20.78 7.90 17.34
CA GLY A 57 19.52 7.41 16.77
C GLY A 57 19.67 7.00 15.30
N GLY A 58 18.85 6.04 14.84
CA GLY A 58 18.91 5.47 13.49
C GLY A 58 18.72 6.47 12.34
N ARG A 59 18.43 5.96 11.13
CA ARG A 59 18.31 6.80 9.93
C ARG A 59 17.12 7.77 10.06
N ASN A 60 17.41 9.05 10.32
CA ASN A 60 16.41 10.09 10.62
C ASN A 60 15.71 10.69 9.39
N SER A 61 16.27 10.46 8.21
CA SER A 61 15.67 10.84 6.93
C SER A 61 16.24 9.98 5.83
N LEU A 62 15.45 9.78 4.78
CA LEU A 62 15.80 8.96 3.64
C LEU A 62 15.48 9.73 2.36
N THR A 63 16.43 9.75 1.43
CA THR A 63 16.28 10.36 0.11
C THR A 63 16.41 9.29 -0.95
N ILE A 64 15.36 9.05 -1.74
CA ILE A 64 15.35 8.02 -2.81
C ILE A 64 14.68 8.61 -4.05
N SER A 65 15.25 8.34 -5.22
CA SER A 65 14.64 8.67 -6.51
C SER A 65 13.75 7.53 -7.02
N ASN A 66 12.64 7.27 -6.32
CA ASN A 66 11.71 6.18 -6.65
C ASN A 66 10.27 6.61 -6.32
N LEU A 67 9.34 6.51 -7.28
CA LEU A 67 7.91 6.79 -7.06
C LEU A 67 7.27 5.84 -6.05
N GLY A 68 7.73 4.59 -5.97
CA GLY A 68 7.29 3.64 -4.96
C GLY A 68 7.61 4.11 -3.53
N PHE A 69 8.77 4.76 -3.33
CA PHE A 69 9.11 5.37 -2.03
C PHE A 69 8.18 6.54 -1.69
N GLU A 70 7.95 7.46 -2.64
CA GLU A 70 6.99 8.55 -2.44
C GLU A 70 5.58 8.00 -2.13
N ARG A 71 5.12 6.99 -2.88
CA ARG A 71 3.82 6.35 -2.71
C ARG A 71 3.66 5.77 -1.30
N VAL A 72 4.65 5.03 -0.82
CA VAL A 72 4.67 4.45 0.53
C VAL A 72 4.57 5.54 1.60
N CYS A 73 5.39 6.59 1.51
CA CYS A 73 5.39 7.67 2.50
C CYS A 73 4.08 8.46 2.51
N VAL A 74 3.53 8.76 1.33
CA VAL A 74 2.21 9.40 1.21
C VAL A 74 1.12 8.51 1.81
N LEU A 75 1.19 7.19 1.58
CA LEU A 75 0.22 6.25 2.11
C LEU A 75 0.32 6.10 3.64
N PHE A 76 1.52 6.14 4.21
CA PHE A 76 1.72 6.23 5.66
C PHE A 76 1.03 7.50 6.22
N ASN A 77 1.23 8.65 5.57
CA ASN A 77 0.60 9.90 5.99
C ASN A 77 -0.92 9.88 5.85
N ILE A 78 -1.46 9.18 4.85
CA ILE A 78 -2.90 8.92 4.75
C ILE A 78 -3.37 8.19 6.01
N ALA A 79 -2.74 7.08 6.37
CA ALA A 79 -3.13 6.30 7.55
C ALA A 79 -3.03 7.12 8.85
N ALA A 80 -1.97 7.93 8.99
CA ALA A 80 -1.80 8.83 10.12
C ALA A 80 -2.90 9.90 10.16
N LEU A 81 -3.21 10.56 9.04
CA LEU A 81 -4.26 11.57 8.97
C LEU A 81 -5.66 10.97 9.23
N GLN A 82 -5.96 9.80 8.67
CA GLN A 82 -7.19 9.05 8.94
C GLN A 82 -7.32 8.74 10.43
N SER A 83 -6.25 8.28 11.09
CA SER A 83 -6.27 8.02 12.54
C SER A 83 -6.48 9.29 13.36
N SER A 84 -5.88 10.41 12.95
CA SER A 84 -6.04 11.69 13.64
C SER A 84 -7.47 12.20 13.53
N ILE A 85 -8.08 12.15 12.34
CA ILE A 85 -9.47 12.55 12.12
C ILE A 85 -10.43 11.62 12.88
N ALA A 86 -10.17 10.31 12.87
CA ALA A 86 -10.96 9.34 13.61
C ALA A 86 -10.94 9.61 15.13
N SER A 87 -9.77 9.95 15.68
CA SER A 87 -9.61 10.27 17.10
C SER A 87 -10.28 11.59 17.51
N ALA A 88 -10.52 12.49 16.57
CA ALA A 88 -11.16 13.78 16.80
C ALA A 88 -12.71 13.73 16.67
N GLN A 89 -13.29 12.60 16.27
CA GLN A 89 -14.74 12.47 16.16
C GLN A 89 -15.42 12.48 17.53
N ASP A 90 -16.60 13.09 17.60
CA ASP A 90 -17.44 13.04 18.79
C ASP A 90 -18.11 11.67 18.91
N ILE A 91 -17.85 10.99 20.03
CA ILE A 91 -18.43 9.67 20.34
C ILE A 91 -19.94 9.71 20.63
N ASN A 92 -20.52 10.91 20.78
CA ASN A 92 -21.97 11.09 20.95
C ASN A 92 -22.70 11.34 19.62
N ASN A 93 -21.97 11.42 18.49
CA ASN A 93 -22.54 11.61 17.17
C ASN A 93 -22.48 10.31 16.38
N ASP A 94 -23.64 9.81 15.94
CA ASP A 94 -23.78 8.57 15.16
C ASP A 94 -22.94 8.58 13.88
N GLU A 95 -22.91 9.70 13.16
CA GLU A 95 -22.09 9.85 11.94
C GLU A 95 -20.60 9.92 12.28
N GLY A 96 -20.24 10.57 13.39
CA GLY A 96 -18.87 10.60 13.91
C GLY A 96 -18.35 9.21 14.25
N LEU A 97 -19.17 8.39 14.92
CA LEU A 97 -18.84 6.98 15.22
C LEU A 97 -18.67 6.14 13.95
N LYS A 98 -19.56 6.28 12.96
CA LYS A 98 -19.41 5.57 11.67
C LYS A 98 -18.13 5.96 10.96
N LEU A 99 -17.82 7.26 10.90
CA LEU A 99 -16.63 7.78 10.26
C LEU A 99 -15.37 7.30 11.00
N ALA A 100 -15.31 7.41 12.32
CA ALA A 100 -14.17 6.95 13.11
C ALA A 100 -13.91 5.44 12.92
N ALA A 101 -14.96 4.61 12.99
CA ALA A 101 -14.84 3.17 12.76
C ALA A 101 -14.32 2.85 11.35
N LYS A 102 -14.77 3.57 10.32
CA LYS A 102 -14.28 3.42 8.95
C LYS A 102 -12.80 3.82 8.84
N LEU A 103 -12.45 5.01 9.32
CA LEU A 103 -11.11 5.57 9.18
C LEU A 103 -10.06 4.78 9.97
N PHE A 104 -10.36 4.30 11.19
CA PHE A 104 -9.45 3.43 11.92
C PHE A 104 -9.23 2.09 11.21
N GLN A 105 -10.28 1.47 10.64
CA GLN A 105 -10.12 0.22 9.86
C GLN A 105 -9.32 0.43 8.57
N GLN A 106 -9.51 1.57 7.90
CA GLN A 106 -8.70 1.95 6.73
C GLN A 106 -7.24 2.17 7.12
N SER A 107 -6.98 2.93 8.18
CA SER A 107 -5.63 3.19 8.70
C SER A 107 -4.93 1.88 9.10
N ALA A 108 -5.62 0.99 9.82
CA ALA A 108 -5.11 -0.33 10.17
C ALA A 108 -4.75 -1.17 8.93
N GLY A 109 -5.64 -1.19 7.94
CA GLY A 109 -5.44 -1.90 6.68
C GLY A 109 -4.27 -1.35 5.86
N ILE A 110 -4.10 -0.03 5.86
CA ILE A 110 -2.98 0.63 5.20
C ILE A 110 -1.66 0.26 5.85
N PHE A 111 -1.52 0.37 7.17
CA PHE A 111 -0.29 -0.01 7.85
C PHE A 111 0.04 -1.50 7.65
N ASN A 112 -0.97 -2.37 7.64
CA ASN A 112 -0.76 -3.79 7.34
C ASN A 112 -0.29 -4.01 5.89
N HIS A 113 -0.87 -3.31 4.91
CA HIS A 113 -0.43 -3.38 3.52
C HIS A 113 1.03 -2.91 3.37
N LEU A 114 1.39 -1.79 4.00
CA LEU A 114 2.76 -1.27 3.97
C LEU A 114 3.76 -2.28 4.57
N LYS A 115 3.41 -2.93 5.69
CA LYS A 115 4.24 -3.98 6.31
C LYS A 115 4.59 -5.08 5.31
N ASP A 116 3.66 -5.47 4.45
CA ASP A 116 3.83 -6.56 3.50
C ASP A 116 4.64 -6.15 2.24
N CYS A 117 4.59 -4.89 1.82
CA CYS A 117 5.17 -4.45 0.54
C CYS A 117 6.42 -3.55 0.67
N ILE A 118 6.76 -3.06 1.87
CA ILE A 118 7.84 -2.08 2.07
C ILE A 118 9.20 -2.60 1.59
N MET A 119 9.54 -3.84 1.95
CA MET A 119 10.84 -4.44 1.64
C MET A 119 11.05 -4.59 0.12
N SER A 120 10.03 -5.08 -0.60
CA SER A 120 10.08 -5.23 -2.06
C SER A 120 10.08 -3.89 -2.78
N THR A 121 9.43 -2.87 -2.21
CA THR A 121 9.31 -1.54 -2.83
C THR A 121 10.61 -0.74 -2.72
N LEU A 122 11.31 -0.81 -1.58
CA LEU A 122 12.51 -0.01 -1.33
C LEU A 122 13.81 -0.72 -1.70
N GLN A 123 13.88 -2.04 -1.56
CA GLN A 123 15.09 -2.85 -1.78
C GLN A 123 16.32 -2.36 -0.98
N GLN A 124 16.09 -1.60 0.09
CA GLN A 124 17.08 -1.08 1.03
C GLN A 124 16.42 -0.81 2.38
N GLU A 125 17.22 -0.52 3.41
CA GLU A 125 16.71 -0.19 4.75
C GLU A 125 15.89 1.12 4.75
N SER A 126 14.72 1.06 5.39
CA SER A 126 13.81 2.18 5.60
C SER A 126 14.16 3.00 6.85
N THR A 127 13.46 4.12 7.02
CA THR A 127 13.37 4.82 8.31
C THR A 127 12.58 3.97 9.33
N PRO A 128 12.83 4.12 10.65
CA PRO A 128 12.19 3.31 11.69
C PRO A 128 10.65 3.27 11.67
N ASP A 129 10.01 4.36 11.30
CA ASP A 129 8.56 4.47 11.12
C ASP A 129 7.97 3.50 10.08
N LEU A 130 8.74 3.21 9.03
CA LEU A 130 8.37 2.32 7.93
C LEU A 130 8.87 0.88 8.11
N ASN A 131 9.53 0.56 9.24
CA ASN A 131 9.93 -0.82 9.51
C ASN A 131 8.71 -1.72 9.69
N PRO A 132 8.75 -2.99 9.21
CA PRO A 132 7.61 -3.91 9.31
C PRO A 132 7.05 -4.08 10.72
N GLU A 133 7.90 -4.15 11.74
CA GLU A 133 7.47 -4.27 13.14
C GLU A 133 6.74 -3.02 13.63
N THR A 134 7.18 -1.83 13.21
CA THR A 134 6.55 -0.55 13.55
C THR A 134 5.17 -0.47 12.90
N LEU A 135 5.10 -0.81 11.61
CA LEU A 135 3.85 -0.84 10.85
C LEU A 135 2.86 -1.87 11.42
N LEU A 136 3.33 -3.03 11.89
CA LEU A 136 2.49 -4.03 12.55
C LEU A 136 1.92 -3.52 13.88
N ALA A 137 2.74 -2.84 14.69
CA ALA A 137 2.30 -2.24 15.94
C ALA A 137 1.23 -1.15 15.70
N LEU A 138 1.46 -0.26 14.74
CA LEU A 138 0.49 0.77 14.34
C LEU A 138 -0.80 0.16 13.80
N SER A 139 -0.70 -0.85 12.90
CA SER A 139 -1.86 -1.55 12.36
C SER A 139 -2.72 -2.16 13.48
N SER A 140 -2.08 -2.87 14.43
CA SER A 140 -2.76 -3.52 15.55
C SER A 140 -3.41 -2.49 16.49
N LEU A 141 -2.76 -1.36 16.74
CA LEU A 141 -3.31 -0.28 17.55
C LEU A 141 -4.56 0.34 16.90
N MET A 142 -4.50 0.67 15.61
CA MET A 142 -5.65 1.20 14.87
C MET A 142 -6.80 0.18 14.81
N PHE A 143 -6.48 -1.10 14.68
CA PHE A 143 -7.47 -2.18 14.66
C PHE A 143 -8.21 -2.32 16.00
N ALA A 144 -7.49 -2.21 17.11
CA ALA A 144 -8.09 -2.20 18.45
C ALA A 144 -8.97 -0.95 18.68
N GLN A 145 -8.49 0.24 18.26
CA GLN A 145 -9.25 1.49 18.33
C GLN A 145 -10.54 1.43 17.48
N ALA A 146 -10.50 0.82 16.31
CA ALA A 146 -11.71 0.60 15.51
C ALA A 146 -12.76 -0.24 16.26
N GLN A 147 -12.34 -1.28 16.97
CA GLN A 147 -13.24 -2.14 17.74
C GLN A 147 -13.80 -1.39 18.96
N GLU A 148 -12.98 -0.54 19.60
CA GLU A 148 -13.42 0.41 20.63
C GLU A 148 -14.58 1.28 20.15
N ILE A 149 -14.52 1.83 18.93
CA ILE A 149 -15.62 2.63 18.38
C ILE A 149 -16.92 1.82 18.26
N PHE A 150 -16.86 0.53 17.94
CA PHE A 150 -18.05 -0.34 17.93
C PHE A 150 -18.63 -0.57 19.33
N VAL A 151 -17.81 -0.56 20.39
CA VAL A 151 -18.31 -0.60 21.78
C VAL A 151 -19.09 0.69 22.09
N HIS A 152 -18.50 1.85 21.79
CA HIS A 152 -19.19 3.14 21.97
C HIS A 152 -20.50 3.20 21.17
N LYS A 153 -20.49 2.72 19.92
CA LYS A 153 -21.70 2.63 19.09
C LYS A 153 -22.76 1.72 19.69
N ALA A 154 -22.38 0.56 20.22
CA ALA A 154 -23.32 -0.35 20.84
C ALA A 154 -23.95 0.24 22.11
N ILE A 155 -23.19 1.02 22.88
CA ILE A 155 -23.70 1.77 24.03
C ILE A 155 -24.65 2.87 23.58
N HIS A 156 -24.25 3.69 22.61
CA HIS A 156 -25.06 4.77 22.02
C HIS A 156 -26.41 4.24 21.48
N ASP A 157 -26.39 3.07 20.84
CA ASP A 157 -27.58 2.41 20.29
C ASP A 157 -28.43 1.67 21.33
N ASN A 158 -28.05 1.72 22.62
CA ASN A 158 -28.70 0.97 23.70
C ASN A 158 -28.84 -0.53 23.38
N ARG A 159 -27.78 -1.16 22.85
CA ARG A 159 -27.75 -2.59 22.59
C ARG A 159 -27.79 -3.38 23.91
N LYS A 160 -28.23 -4.64 23.83
CA LYS A 160 -28.24 -5.55 24.99
C LYS A 160 -26.86 -5.63 25.65
N GLU A 161 -26.84 -5.66 26.97
CA GLU A 161 -25.63 -5.62 27.80
C GLU A 161 -24.70 -6.79 27.50
N ALA A 162 -25.24 -7.99 27.27
CA ALA A 162 -24.46 -9.15 26.84
C ALA A 162 -23.71 -8.94 25.51
N VAL A 163 -24.26 -8.14 24.60
CA VAL A 163 -23.58 -7.79 23.34
C VAL A 163 -22.44 -6.82 23.61
N ILE A 164 -22.69 -5.77 24.40
CA ILE A 164 -21.69 -4.78 24.78
C ILE A 164 -20.52 -5.45 25.53
N ALA A 165 -20.82 -6.38 26.44
CA ALA A 165 -19.81 -7.15 27.18
C ALA A 165 -18.88 -7.94 26.24
N LYS A 166 -19.45 -8.65 25.25
CA LYS A 166 -18.67 -9.42 24.26
C LYS A 166 -17.83 -8.53 23.36
N LEU A 167 -18.34 -7.35 22.98
CA LEU A 167 -17.59 -6.37 22.19
C LEU A 167 -16.42 -5.79 23.00
N ALA A 168 -16.66 -5.36 24.24
CA ALA A 168 -15.65 -4.81 25.14
C ALA A 168 -14.56 -5.84 25.46
N ASN A 169 -14.94 -7.10 25.73
CA ASN A 169 -13.97 -8.17 25.96
C ASN A 169 -13.09 -8.42 24.72
N GLN A 170 -13.66 -8.38 23.52
CA GLN A 170 -12.87 -8.45 22.29
C GLN A 170 -11.93 -7.25 22.15
N THR A 171 -12.38 -6.04 22.46
CA THR A 171 -11.53 -4.83 22.43
C THR A 171 -10.33 -4.96 23.37
N GLY A 172 -10.55 -5.40 24.61
CA GLY A 172 -9.46 -5.64 25.57
C GLY A 172 -8.42 -6.63 25.04
N LYS A 173 -8.86 -7.72 24.40
CA LYS A 173 -7.95 -8.69 23.74
C LYS A 173 -7.18 -8.10 22.57
N LEU A 174 -7.81 -7.28 21.73
CA LEU A 174 -7.10 -6.60 20.64
C LEU A 174 -6.05 -5.62 21.17
N TYR A 175 -6.30 -4.97 22.30
CA TYR A 175 -5.27 -4.16 22.95
C TYR A 175 -4.13 -4.97 23.55
N ILE A 176 -4.37 -6.21 24.04
CA ILE A 176 -3.28 -7.13 24.41
C ILE A 176 -2.37 -7.38 23.20
N ASP A 177 -2.97 -7.69 22.04
CA ASP A 177 -2.22 -7.96 20.81
C ASP A 177 -1.44 -6.72 20.35
N ALA A 178 -2.06 -5.53 20.40
CA ALA A 178 -1.38 -4.27 20.10
C ALA A 178 -0.20 -4.00 21.05
N LEU A 179 -0.39 -4.16 22.36
CA LEU A 179 0.66 -3.98 23.36
C LEU A 179 1.81 -4.96 23.18
N LYS A 180 1.53 -6.21 22.81
CA LYS A 180 2.58 -7.20 22.50
C LYS A 180 3.49 -6.69 21.37
N HIS A 181 2.93 -6.08 20.34
CA HIS A 181 3.71 -5.49 19.25
C HIS A 181 4.41 -4.20 19.65
N MET A 182 3.76 -3.33 20.42
CA MET A 182 4.35 -2.06 20.87
C MET A 182 5.49 -2.25 21.89
N HIS A 183 5.43 -3.28 22.73
CA HIS A 183 6.49 -3.66 23.69
C HIS A 183 7.65 -4.42 23.02
N ASN A 184 7.59 -4.70 21.72
CA ASN A 184 8.72 -5.32 21.03
C ASN A 184 9.94 -4.39 21.13
N ARG A 185 11.07 -4.95 21.59
CA ARG A 185 12.33 -4.22 21.82
C ARG A 185 12.80 -3.44 20.60
N SER A 186 12.49 -3.90 19.39
CA SER A 186 12.84 -3.21 18.14
C SER A 186 12.10 -1.90 17.92
N VAL A 187 10.93 -1.68 18.56
CA VAL A 187 10.08 -0.50 18.32
C VAL A 187 9.70 0.26 19.59
N GLN A 188 9.84 -0.33 20.78
CA GLN A 188 9.38 0.24 22.04
C GLN A 188 9.94 1.65 22.30
N HIS A 189 11.16 1.92 21.84
CA HIS A 189 11.85 3.20 22.00
C HIS A 189 11.34 4.32 21.08
N LEU A 190 10.51 3.99 20.07
CA LEU A 190 9.96 4.95 19.11
C LEU A 190 8.74 5.72 19.68
N TRP A 191 7.99 5.07 20.58
CA TRP A 191 6.72 5.60 21.07
C TRP A 191 6.90 6.79 22.00
N ASP A 192 5.88 7.65 22.06
CA ASP A 192 5.78 8.59 23.17
C ASP A 192 5.73 7.84 24.50
N LYS A 193 6.34 8.41 25.54
CA LYS A 193 6.28 7.88 26.90
C LYS A 193 4.84 7.67 27.37
N ILE A 194 3.88 8.46 26.87
CA ILE A 194 2.47 8.34 27.25
C ILE A 194 1.70 7.27 26.47
N TRP A 195 2.18 6.82 25.30
CA TRP A 195 1.43 5.90 24.45
C TRP A 195 1.22 4.54 25.11
N LEU A 196 2.29 3.91 25.62
CA LEU A 196 2.18 2.60 26.27
C LEU A 196 1.24 2.64 27.49
N PRO A 197 1.38 3.56 28.46
CA PRO A 197 0.43 3.69 29.57
C PRO A 197 -1.01 3.92 29.13
N VAL A 198 -1.26 4.74 28.11
CA VAL A 198 -2.62 4.99 27.59
C VAL A 198 -3.23 3.72 27.00
N VAL A 199 -2.45 2.94 26.24
CA VAL A 199 -2.93 1.69 25.64
C VAL A 199 -3.17 0.61 26.70
N GLU A 200 -2.31 0.52 27.73
CA GLU A 200 -2.50 -0.35 28.91
C GLU A 200 -3.73 0.04 29.74
N SER A 201 -3.97 1.34 29.90
CA SER A 201 -5.17 1.86 30.54
C SER A 201 -6.42 1.51 29.72
N LYS A 202 -6.42 1.70 28.40
CA LYS A 202 -7.52 1.30 27.51
C LYS A 202 -7.79 -0.20 27.56
N GLN A 203 -6.74 -1.03 27.51
CA GLN A 203 -6.86 -2.48 27.68
C GLN A 203 -7.62 -2.83 28.97
N SER A 204 -7.17 -2.28 30.10
CA SER A 204 -7.77 -2.52 31.41
C SER A 204 -9.21 -1.99 31.46
N MET A 205 -9.44 -0.78 30.94
CA MET A 205 -10.76 -0.16 30.85
C MET A 205 -11.76 -1.07 30.14
N PHE A 206 -11.39 -1.64 28.98
CA PHE A 206 -12.31 -2.49 28.21
C PHE A 206 -12.57 -3.85 28.88
N PHE A 207 -11.61 -4.43 29.61
CA PHE A 207 -11.89 -5.60 30.45
C PHE A 207 -12.82 -5.27 31.61
N GLY A 208 -12.60 -4.13 32.28
CA GLY A 208 -13.51 -3.64 33.31
C GLY A 208 -14.92 -3.40 32.78
N MET A 209 -15.05 -2.75 31.62
CA MET A 209 -16.35 -2.57 30.94
C MET A 209 -17.01 -3.90 30.58
N ALA A 210 -16.24 -4.90 30.14
CA ALA A 210 -16.80 -6.21 29.82
C ALA A 210 -17.48 -6.85 31.04
N ASP A 211 -16.80 -6.87 32.20
CA ASP A 211 -17.38 -7.37 33.44
C ASP A 211 -18.54 -6.52 33.96
N PHE A 212 -18.45 -5.18 33.84
CA PHE A 212 -19.55 -4.29 34.18
C PHE A 212 -20.82 -4.65 33.41
N TYR A 213 -20.77 -4.69 32.07
CA TYR A 213 -21.95 -5.00 31.27
C TYR A 213 -22.39 -6.46 31.42
N GLN A 214 -21.47 -7.39 31.63
CA GLN A 214 -21.84 -8.78 31.93
C GLN A 214 -22.58 -8.88 33.27
N SER A 215 -22.19 -8.11 34.30
CA SER A 215 -22.91 -8.06 35.57
C SER A 215 -24.34 -7.53 35.41
N ARG A 216 -24.56 -6.54 34.53
CA ARG A 216 -25.89 -6.02 34.20
C ARG A 216 -26.75 -7.06 33.47
N HIS A 217 -26.11 -7.91 32.67
CA HIS A 217 -26.78 -9.08 32.09
C HIS A 217 -27.17 -10.10 33.17
N CYS A 218 -26.27 -10.41 34.11
CA CYS A 218 -26.56 -11.29 35.26
C CYS A 218 -27.72 -10.74 36.10
N HIS A 219 -27.74 -9.43 36.39
CA HIS A 219 -28.81 -8.73 37.08
C HIS A 219 -30.18 -9.00 36.42
N SER A 220 -30.25 -8.80 35.10
CA SER A 220 -31.48 -8.99 34.32
C SER A 220 -31.98 -10.44 34.32
N ASN A 221 -31.07 -11.41 34.53
CA ASN A 221 -31.39 -12.84 34.64
C ASN A 221 -31.48 -13.33 36.09
N LYS A 222 -31.35 -12.43 37.08
CA LYS A 222 -31.39 -12.72 38.52
C LYS A 222 -30.27 -13.65 39.01
N PHE A 223 -29.09 -13.58 38.40
CA PHE A 223 -27.88 -14.25 38.90
C PHE A 223 -27.11 -13.30 39.81
N ILE A 224 -27.58 -13.11 41.03
CA ILE A 224 -27.14 -12.03 41.93
C ILE A 224 -25.72 -12.30 42.47
N GLY A 225 -25.41 -13.56 42.80
CA GLY A 225 -24.07 -13.94 43.25
C GLY A 225 -23.00 -13.64 42.19
N GLU A 226 -23.28 -13.98 40.93
CA GLU A 226 -22.39 -13.69 39.81
C GLU A 226 -22.32 -12.19 39.49
N GLU A 227 -23.45 -11.47 39.55
CA GLU A 227 -23.49 -10.01 39.41
C GLU A 227 -22.51 -9.33 40.37
N ILE A 228 -22.58 -9.67 41.67
CA ILE A 228 -21.71 -9.10 42.70
C ILE A 228 -20.24 -9.44 42.43
N ALA A 229 -19.93 -10.69 42.08
CA ALA A 229 -18.56 -11.12 41.80
C ALA A 229 -17.95 -10.35 40.61
N ARG A 230 -18.72 -10.17 39.53
CA ARG A 230 -18.28 -9.41 38.35
C ARG A 230 -18.17 -7.92 38.61
N LEU A 231 -19.10 -7.31 39.35
CA LEU A 231 -19.01 -5.89 39.73
C LEU A 231 -17.78 -5.60 40.58
N LYS A 232 -17.44 -6.48 41.53
CA LYS A 232 -16.21 -6.34 42.34
C LYS A 232 -14.96 -6.34 41.44
N ASN A 233 -14.84 -7.32 40.55
CA ASN A 233 -13.70 -7.43 39.63
C ASN A 233 -13.64 -6.23 38.65
N SER A 234 -14.77 -5.83 38.08
CA SER A 234 -14.88 -4.66 37.21
C SER A 234 -14.36 -3.41 37.90
N LEU A 235 -14.76 -3.13 39.14
CA LEU A 235 -14.36 -1.93 39.86
C LEU A 235 -12.87 -1.94 40.23
N GLU A 236 -12.30 -3.11 40.53
CA GLU A 236 -10.87 -3.27 40.77
C GLU A 236 -10.06 -2.91 39.51
N ILE A 237 -10.41 -3.50 38.37
CA ILE A 237 -9.74 -3.26 37.09
C ILE A 237 -9.89 -1.79 36.64
N LEU A 238 -11.10 -1.22 36.76
CA LEU A 238 -11.35 0.17 36.37
C LEU A 238 -10.56 1.17 37.22
N LYS A 239 -10.38 0.89 38.53
CA LYS A 239 -9.52 1.72 39.40
C LYS A 239 -8.05 1.68 38.95
N THR A 240 -7.55 0.52 38.53
CA THR A 240 -6.20 0.42 37.95
C THR A 240 -6.09 1.21 36.64
N ALA A 241 -7.12 1.14 35.79
CA ALA A 241 -7.15 1.88 34.53
C ALA A 241 -7.17 3.42 34.72
N GLN A 242 -7.77 3.90 35.81
CA GLN A 242 -7.90 5.34 36.13
C GLN A 242 -6.56 6.02 36.45
N LEU A 243 -5.50 5.25 36.74
CA LEU A 243 -4.19 5.80 37.12
C LEU A 243 -3.46 6.55 35.98
N CYS A 244 -3.95 6.47 34.73
CA CYS A 244 -3.44 7.25 33.60
C CYS A 244 -4.34 8.46 33.32
N GLU A 245 -3.74 9.65 33.26
CA GLU A 245 -4.41 10.96 33.15
C GLU A 245 -5.24 11.20 31.86
N GLY A 246 -5.26 10.25 30.91
CA GLY A 246 -5.86 10.43 29.58
C GLY A 246 -7.34 10.04 29.42
N SER A 247 -8.00 9.45 30.42
CA SER A 247 -9.37 8.92 30.27
C SER A 247 -10.24 9.08 31.53
N SER A 248 -9.99 10.17 32.28
CA SER A 248 -10.50 10.34 33.65
C SER A 248 -12.03 10.32 33.77
N ASN A 249 -12.78 10.97 32.85
CA ASN A 249 -14.20 11.21 33.06
C ASN A 249 -15.10 9.98 32.80
N MET A 250 -14.87 9.22 31.72
CA MET A 250 -15.69 8.03 31.41
C MET A 250 -15.45 6.91 32.41
N ILE A 251 -14.18 6.67 32.77
CA ILE A 251 -13.81 5.65 33.76
C ILE A 251 -14.40 6.02 35.12
N SER A 252 -14.29 7.29 35.55
CA SER A 252 -14.88 7.75 36.81
C SER A 252 -16.40 7.53 36.85
N ASN A 253 -17.11 7.92 35.78
CA ASN A 253 -18.56 7.74 35.70
C ASN A 253 -18.97 6.25 35.80
N LEU A 254 -18.25 5.36 35.11
CA LEU A 254 -18.49 3.92 35.19
C LEU A 254 -18.20 3.36 36.58
N ILE A 255 -17.13 3.83 37.23
CA ILE A 255 -16.80 3.45 38.61
C ILE A 255 -17.92 3.87 39.57
N ASP A 256 -18.44 5.09 39.44
CA ASP A 256 -19.50 5.60 40.31
C ASP A 256 -20.82 4.83 40.13
N ILE A 257 -21.21 4.57 38.88
CA ILE A 257 -22.39 3.77 38.55
C ILE A 257 -22.20 2.31 39.05
N GLY A 258 -21.03 1.73 38.81
CA GLY A 258 -20.71 0.38 39.27
C GLY A 258 -20.74 0.23 40.79
N HIS A 259 -20.23 1.21 41.55
CA HIS A 259 -20.33 1.19 43.01
C HIS A 259 -21.77 1.23 43.49
N LYS A 260 -22.63 2.07 42.88
CA LYS A 260 -24.06 2.13 43.23
C LYS A 260 -24.73 0.78 43.02
N HIS A 261 -24.56 0.17 41.85
CA HIS A 261 -25.11 -1.15 41.55
C HIS A 261 -24.55 -2.25 42.47
N LEU A 262 -23.28 -2.18 42.84
CA LEU A 262 -22.69 -3.16 43.75
C LEU A 262 -23.32 -3.07 45.16
N VAL A 263 -23.52 -1.86 45.68
CA VAL A 263 -24.16 -1.64 46.98
C VAL A 263 -25.61 -2.13 46.95
N GLU A 264 -26.35 -1.83 45.88
CA GLU A 264 -27.72 -2.31 45.67
C GLU A 264 -27.78 -3.84 45.61
N ALA A 265 -26.94 -4.48 44.79
CA ALA A 265 -26.91 -5.93 44.64
C ALA A 265 -26.52 -6.66 45.94
N ILE A 266 -25.53 -6.14 46.69
CA ILE A 266 -25.15 -6.71 48.00
C ILE A 266 -26.32 -6.60 48.97
N LYS A 267 -26.96 -5.43 49.06
CA LYS A 267 -28.12 -5.23 49.93
C LYS A 267 -29.23 -6.22 49.58
N ASP A 268 -29.62 -6.30 48.31
CA ASP A 268 -30.68 -7.20 47.88
C ASP A 268 -30.32 -8.67 48.12
N ASN A 269 -29.04 -9.06 47.95
CA ASN A 269 -28.60 -10.41 48.25
C ASN A 269 -28.64 -10.71 49.76
N ASP A 270 -28.26 -9.76 50.60
CA ASP A 270 -28.24 -9.92 52.07
C ASP A 270 -29.65 -9.98 52.68
N PHE A 271 -30.65 -9.33 52.06
CA PHE A 271 -32.02 -9.28 52.58
C PHE A 271 -33.00 -10.24 51.88
N ILE A 272 -32.79 -10.55 50.60
CA ILE A 272 -33.78 -11.25 49.77
C ILE A 272 -33.22 -12.58 49.27
N TYR A 273 -32.15 -12.57 48.47
CA TYR A 273 -31.78 -13.72 47.65
C TYR A 273 -30.87 -14.74 48.35
N HIS A 274 -29.95 -14.27 49.20
CA HIS A 274 -28.98 -15.08 49.93
C HIS A 274 -28.16 -16.03 49.02
N GLU A 275 -27.86 -15.61 47.79
CA GLU A 275 -27.02 -16.39 46.89
C GLU A 275 -25.56 -16.38 47.36
N LYS A 276 -24.90 -17.53 47.19
CA LYS A 276 -23.46 -17.63 47.42
C LYS A 276 -22.72 -16.85 46.33
N ILE A 277 -21.88 -15.91 46.73
CA ILE A 277 -20.99 -15.18 45.82
C ILE A 277 -19.86 -16.13 45.39
N PRO A 278 -19.76 -16.51 44.10
CA PRO A 278 -18.69 -17.37 43.60
C PRO A 278 -17.35 -16.62 43.54
N ASP A 279 -16.24 -17.37 43.46
CA ASP A 279 -14.94 -16.79 43.15
C ASP A 279 -14.91 -16.36 41.68
N TYR A 280 -14.36 -15.18 41.37
CA TYR A 280 -14.32 -14.64 40.02
C TYR A 280 -13.64 -15.61 39.03
N LYS A 281 -12.59 -16.30 39.48
CA LYS A 281 -11.85 -17.28 38.66
C LYS A 281 -12.67 -18.53 38.30
N SER A 282 -13.75 -18.79 39.03
CA SER A 282 -14.65 -19.91 38.77
C SER A 282 -15.79 -19.57 37.79
N LEU A 283 -15.93 -18.29 37.42
CA LEU A 283 -16.96 -17.83 36.49
C LEU A 283 -16.65 -18.21 35.05
N GLU A 284 -17.70 -18.38 34.25
CA GLU A 284 -17.55 -18.55 32.81
C GLU A 284 -16.92 -17.31 32.17
N SER A 285 -15.99 -17.53 31.24
CA SER A 285 -15.36 -16.44 30.51
C SER A 285 -16.37 -15.73 29.62
N ILE A 286 -16.33 -14.39 29.61
CA ILE A 286 -17.14 -13.59 28.70
C ILE A 286 -16.78 -13.97 27.25
N GLY A 287 -17.78 -14.12 26.39
CA GLY A 287 -17.57 -14.36 24.96
C GLY A 287 -16.87 -13.19 24.27
N CYS A 288 -16.55 -13.36 22.99
CA CYS A 288 -15.93 -12.33 22.16
C CYS A 288 -16.73 -12.11 20.88
N ALA A 289 -16.82 -10.86 20.44
CA ALA A 289 -17.41 -10.51 19.15
C ALA A 289 -16.52 -9.48 18.43
N ALA A 290 -15.92 -9.87 17.31
CA ALA A 290 -15.14 -8.97 16.46
C ALA A 290 -16.02 -8.42 15.32
N LEU A 291 -16.08 -7.11 15.18
CA LEU A 291 -16.80 -6.43 14.10
C LEU A 291 -15.87 -5.74 13.10
N VAL A 292 -14.62 -5.55 13.49
CA VAL A 292 -13.59 -4.90 12.68
C VAL A 292 -12.94 -5.84 11.67
N LYS A 293 -12.51 -5.25 10.54
CA LYS A 293 -11.73 -5.91 9.49
C LYS A 293 -10.63 -4.98 8.99
N LEU A 294 -9.51 -5.57 8.56
CA LEU A 294 -8.49 -4.82 7.83
C LEU A 294 -9.05 -4.51 6.44
N LEU A 295 -9.25 -3.23 6.13
CA LEU A 295 -9.77 -2.84 4.84
C LEU A 295 -8.65 -2.82 3.79
N PRO A 296 -8.86 -3.41 2.60
CA PRO A 296 -7.85 -3.36 1.54
C PRO A 296 -7.67 -1.93 1.04
N ILE A 297 -6.51 -1.68 0.43
CA ILE A 297 -6.26 -0.43 -0.29
C ILE A 297 -7.28 -0.33 -1.43
N PRO A 298 -8.13 0.71 -1.48
CA PRO A 298 -9.03 0.90 -2.59
C PRO A 298 -8.26 1.19 -3.88
N PRO A 299 -8.82 0.90 -5.06
CA PRO A 299 -8.16 1.20 -6.33
C PRO A 299 -7.93 2.70 -6.55
N LYS A 300 -8.79 3.53 -5.96
CA LYS A 300 -8.67 4.99 -5.90
C LYS A 300 -9.15 5.46 -4.54
N PHE A 301 -8.46 6.42 -3.96
CA PHE A 301 -8.88 7.03 -2.70
C PHE A 301 -9.75 8.27 -2.91
N SER A 302 -9.44 9.09 -3.91
CA SER A 302 -10.17 10.32 -4.23
C SER A 302 -11.52 10.00 -4.85
N ASN A 303 -12.55 10.73 -4.42
CA ASN A 303 -13.91 10.53 -4.92
C ASN A 303 -14.06 10.97 -6.38
N ASN A 304 -13.36 12.04 -6.79
CA ASN A 304 -13.45 12.65 -8.12
C ASN A 304 -12.08 12.67 -8.82
N PHE A 305 -11.38 11.53 -8.81
CA PHE A 305 -10.05 11.44 -9.37
C PHE A 305 -10.05 11.60 -10.91
N HIS A 306 -9.26 12.56 -11.38
CA HIS A 306 -8.91 12.74 -12.79
C HIS A 306 -7.40 12.53 -12.97
N ASP A 307 -7.02 11.56 -13.82
CA ASP A 307 -5.60 11.29 -14.09
C ASP A 307 -5.02 12.37 -15.02
N LEU A 308 -4.17 13.23 -14.46
CA LEU A 308 -3.49 14.28 -15.23
C LEU A 308 -2.60 13.72 -16.35
N PHE A 309 -2.18 12.46 -16.25
CA PHE A 309 -1.32 11.83 -17.22
C PHE A 309 -2.08 10.88 -18.14
N GLU A 310 -3.42 10.87 -18.17
CA GLU A 310 -4.22 9.88 -18.92
C GLU A 310 -3.72 9.65 -20.35
N ASN A 311 -3.37 10.73 -21.06
CA ASN A 311 -2.88 10.71 -22.44
C ASN A 311 -1.39 10.33 -22.59
N LEU A 312 -0.65 10.16 -21.49
CA LEU A 312 0.75 9.74 -21.51
C LEU A 312 0.80 8.21 -21.66
N ILE A 313 1.36 7.78 -22.79
CA ILE A 313 1.57 6.36 -23.10
C ILE A 313 2.71 5.82 -22.23
N PRO A 314 2.55 4.65 -21.57
CA PRO A 314 3.63 4.02 -20.82
C PRO A 314 4.87 3.82 -21.69
N LEU A 315 6.04 4.24 -21.20
CA LEU A 315 7.27 4.21 -22.00
C LEU A 315 7.66 2.79 -22.42
N SER A 316 7.42 1.80 -21.56
CA SER A 316 7.66 0.38 -21.86
C SER A 316 6.79 -0.12 -23.02
N ALA A 317 5.52 0.29 -23.07
CA ALA A 317 4.61 -0.03 -24.16
C ALA A 317 5.05 0.65 -25.46
N TYR A 318 5.42 1.94 -25.38
CA TYR A 318 5.90 2.70 -26.54
C TYR A 318 7.18 2.12 -27.13
N GLN A 319 8.19 1.82 -26.30
CA GLN A 319 9.44 1.19 -26.72
C GLN A 319 9.18 -0.19 -27.34
N SER A 320 8.35 -1.02 -26.70
CA SER A 320 8.01 -2.34 -27.22
C SER A 320 7.28 -2.25 -28.57
N LEU A 321 6.31 -1.34 -28.70
CA LEU A 321 5.58 -1.12 -29.94
C LEU A 321 6.51 -0.69 -31.08
N ILE A 322 7.42 0.25 -30.84
CA ILE A 322 8.38 0.70 -31.85
C ILE A 322 9.32 -0.43 -32.25
N THR A 323 9.93 -1.12 -31.28
CA THR A 323 10.87 -2.20 -31.59
C THR A 323 10.19 -3.32 -32.37
N VAL A 324 8.98 -3.73 -31.97
CA VAL A 324 8.21 -4.74 -32.72
C VAL A 324 7.85 -4.24 -34.11
N TYR A 325 7.40 -3.00 -34.24
CA TYR A 325 7.05 -2.41 -35.53
C TYR A 325 8.27 -2.33 -36.47
N ASP A 326 9.40 -1.83 -35.99
CA ASP A 326 10.63 -1.70 -36.79
C ASP A 326 11.16 -3.06 -37.21
N ASN A 327 11.12 -4.06 -36.33
CA ASN A 327 11.52 -5.43 -36.67
C ASN A 327 10.62 -6.02 -37.77
N LEU A 328 9.29 -5.91 -37.63
CA LEU A 328 8.34 -6.39 -38.64
C LEU A 328 8.50 -5.66 -39.97
N LYS A 329 8.74 -4.34 -39.92
CA LYS A 329 8.99 -3.54 -41.10
C LYS A 329 10.26 -3.98 -41.82
N ILE A 330 11.35 -4.18 -41.09
CA ILE A 330 12.64 -4.64 -41.66
C ILE A 330 12.49 -6.04 -42.24
N GLU A 331 11.86 -6.95 -41.51
CA GLU A 331 11.61 -8.33 -41.96
C GLU A 331 10.77 -8.36 -43.24
N PHE A 332 9.69 -7.57 -43.29
CA PHE A 332 8.84 -7.45 -44.47
C PHE A 332 9.62 -6.93 -45.68
N ILE A 333 10.36 -5.82 -45.50
CA ILE A 333 11.15 -5.23 -46.58
C ILE A 333 12.22 -6.22 -47.07
N ASN A 334 12.95 -6.85 -46.16
CA ASN A 334 14.02 -7.80 -46.53
C ASN A 334 13.47 -9.03 -47.23
N SER A 335 12.32 -9.56 -46.80
CA SER A 335 11.64 -10.67 -47.49
C SER A 335 11.28 -10.31 -48.92
N GLU A 336 10.67 -9.14 -49.15
CA GLU A 336 10.28 -8.72 -50.50
C GLU A 336 11.50 -8.41 -51.38
N VAL A 337 12.55 -7.80 -50.83
CA VAL A 337 13.81 -7.57 -51.54
C VAL A 337 14.48 -8.90 -51.92
N ALA A 338 14.50 -9.89 -51.01
CA ALA A 338 15.06 -11.21 -51.29
C ALA A 338 14.30 -11.92 -52.42
N LYS A 339 12.96 -11.91 -52.39
CA LYS A 339 12.13 -12.48 -53.47
C LYS A 339 12.43 -11.83 -54.83
N LEU A 340 12.53 -10.51 -54.88
CA LEU A 340 12.86 -9.78 -56.11
C LEU A 340 14.26 -10.13 -56.63
N HIS A 341 15.23 -10.24 -55.73
CA HIS A 341 16.60 -10.61 -56.06
C HIS A 341 16.67 -12.05 -56.58
N ASP A 342 16.00 -13.00 -55.94
CA ASP A 342 15.95 -14.41 -56.35
C ASP A 342 15.24 -14.57 -57.70
N ALA A 343 14.13 -13.86 -57.92
CA ALA A 343 13.44 -13.85 -59.21
C ALA A 343 14.32 -13.25 -60.32
N THR A 344 15.04 -12.16 -60.03
CA THR A 344 15.96 -11.53 -60.98
C THR A 344 17.12 -12.47 -61.33
N ASN A 345 17.69 -13.15 -60.33
CA ASN A 345 18.77 -14.12 -60.56
C ASN A 345 18.27 -15.33 -61.35
N LEU A 346 17.09 -15.86 -61.04
CA LEU A 346 16.48 -16.95 -61.79
C LEU A 346 16.27 -16.57 -63.25
N ILE A 347 15.71 -15.39 -63.51
CA ILE A 347 15.53 -14.87 -64.87
C ILE A 347 16.88 -14.73 -65.57
N ASN A 348 17.88 -14.12 -64.92
CA ASN A 348 19.22 -13.96 -65.50
C ASN A 348 19.88 -15.31 -65.81
N SER A 349 19.76 -16.31 -64.93
CA SER A 349 20.29 -17.66 -65.14
C SER A 349 19.57 -18.37 -66.27
N VAL A 350 18.24 -18.27 -66.37
CA VAL A 350 17.45 -18.86 -67.46
C VAL A 350 17.79 -18.19 -68.80
N LEU A 351 17.86 -16.85 -68.83
CA LEU A 351 18.25 -16.11 -70.04
C LEU A 351 19.67 -16.49 -70.49
N ALA A 352 20.62 -16.60 -69.56
CA ALA A 352 21.97 -17.05 -69.87
C ALA A 352 22.01 -18.49 -70.40
N PHE A 353 21.25 -19.41 -69.78
CA PHE A 353 21.14 -20.80 -70.24
C PHE A 353 20.55 -20.91 -71.65
N LEU A 354 19.57 -20.06 -71.97
CA LEU A 354 18.95 -19.99 -73.31
C LEU A 354 19.77 -19.15 -74.31
N ASN A 355 20.97 -18.70 -73.92
CA ASN A 355 21.80 -17.76 -74.68
C ASN A 355 21.06 -16.49 -75.14
N PHE A 356 20.05 -16.07 -74.39
CA PHE A 356 19.20 -14.93 -74.73
C PHE A 356 19.71 -13.66 -74.02
N PRO A 357 19.78 -12.50 -74.70
CA PRO A 357 19.27 -12.22 -76.04
C PRO A 357 20.26 -12.49 -77.19
N ALA A 358 21.48 -12.96 -76.92
CA ALA A 358 22.52 -13.13 -77.95
C ALA A 358 22.08 -14.06 -79.11
N ALA A 359 21.29 -15.09 -78.82
CA ALA A 359 20.69 -15.99 -79.80
C ALA A 359 19.71 -15.30 -80.79
N LEU A 360 19.10 -14.17 -80.44
CA LEU A 360 18.29 -13.37 -81.38
C LEU A 360 19.14 -12.41 -82.23
N ASP A 361 20.21 -11.87 -81.65
CA ASP A 361 21.10 -10.92 -82.31
C ASP A 361 21.96 -11.61 -83.40
N GLU A 362 22.34 -12.87 -83.19
CA GLU A 362 23.10 -13.69 -84.16
C GLU A 362 22.29 -14.04 -85.43
N VAL A 363 20.96 -14.07 -85.36
CA VAL A 363 20.10 -14.37 -86.51
C VAL A 363 19.82 -13.11 -87.35
N SER A 364 19.99 -11.91 -86.77
CA SER A 364 19.58 -10.64 -87.38
C SER A 364 20.72 -9.79 -87.92
N THR A 365 21.98 -10.03 -87.53
CA THR A 365 23.13 -9.22 -87.98
C THR A 365 24.37 -10.08 -88.28
N ASN A 366 25.00 -9.87 -89.43
CA ASN A 366 26.31 -10.45 -89.82
C ASN A 366 27.48 -9.84 -89.00
N GLN A 367 27.28 -9.54 -87.72
CA GLN A 367 28.29 -8.98 -86.82
C GLN A 367 28.80 -10.04 -85.83
N VAL A 368 30.11 -10.03 -85.58
CA VAL A 368 30.83 -11.04 -84.75
C VAL A 368 30.48 -10.94 -83.25
N LEU A 369 29.84 -9.85 -82.81
CA LEU A 369 29.50 -9.59 -81.40
C LEU A 369 28.10 -8.97 -81.32
N SER A 370 27.24 -9.52 -80.45
CA SER A 370 25.88 -9.01 -80.25
C SER A 370 25.86 -7.63 -79.57
N GLU A 371 24.90 -6.77 -79.94
CA GLU A 371 24.76 -5.42 -79.37
C GLU A 371 24.51 -5.47 -77.85
N SER A 372 23.80 -6.49 -77.37
CA SER A 372 23.60 -6.74 -75.94
C SER A 372 24.91 -6.93 -75.17
N LEU A 373 25.87 -7.69 -75.73
CA LEU A 373 27.16 -7.91 -75.11
C LEU A 373 28.00 -6.63 -75.12
N VAL A 374 27.99 -5.90 -76.24
CA VAL A 374 28.71 -4.61 -76.36
C VAL A 374 28.20 -3.61 -75.33
N LYS A 375 26.90 -3.57 -75.07
CA LYS A 375 26.32 -2.71 -74.02
C LYS A 375 26.80 -3.12 -72.63
N LYS A 376 26.73 -4.41 -72.27
CA LYS A 376 27.25 -4.91 -70.98
C LYS A 376 28.74 -4.60 -70.80
N PHE A 377 29.55 -4.73 -71.86
CA PHE A 377 30.96 -4.38 -71.83
C PHE A 377 31.20 -2.87 -71.60
N LYS A 378 30.40 -2.00 -72.23
CA LYS A 378 30.47 -0.55 -71.99
C LYS A 378 30.07 -0.22 -70.55
N ASP A 379 28.98 -0.78 -70.06
CA ASP A 379 28.50 -0.55 -68.69
C ASP A 379 29.58 -0.97 -67.67
N ILE A 380 30.19 -2.16 -67.82
CA ILE A 380 31.28 -2.62 -66.94
C ILE A 380 32.50 -1.68 -67.01
N ARG A 381 32.85 -1.18 -68.21
CA ARG A 381 33.97 -0.24 -68.38
C ARG A 381 33.68 1.11 -67.75
N ASP A 382 32.45 1.60 -67.85
CA ASP A 382 32.01 2.87 -67.28
C ASP A 382 31.94 2.81 -65.74
N PHE A 383 31.64 1.63 -65.18
CA PHE A 383 31.80 1.36 -63.74
C PHE A 383 33.27 1.20 -63.28
N GLY A 384 34.25 1.47 -64.15
CA GLY A 384 35.68 1.44 -63.83
C GLY A 384 36.35 0.08 -64.06
N GLY A 385 35.63 -0.89 -64.63
CA GLY A 385 36.14 -2.20 -64.99
C GLY A 385 36.70 -2.97 -63.79
N ILE A 386 37.74 -3.77 -64.04
CA ILE A 386 38.34 -4.61 -62.99
C ILE A 386 39.07 -3.80 -61.91
N SER A 387 39.60 -2.62 -62.28
CA SER A 387 40.31 -1.73 -61.36
C SER A 387 39.42 -1.22 -60.22
N ALA A 388 38.12 -1.04 -60.47
CA ALA A 388 37.17 -0.66 -59.44
C ALA A 388 37.01 -1.77 -58.39
N ILE A 389 36.88 -3.03 -58.83
CA ILE A 389 36.78 -4.19 -57.95
C ILE A 389 38.08 -4.36 -57.14
N ASP A 390 39.24 -4.25 -57.79
CA ASP A 390 40.54 -4.34 -57.11
C ASP A 390 40.73 -3.24 -56.06
N ASN A 391 40.26 -2.03 -56.34
CA ASN A 391 40.28 -0.94 -55.36
C ASN A 391 39.36 -1.22 -54.18
N MET A 392 38.12 -1.69 -54.42
CA MET A 392 37.19 -2.06 -53.35
C MET A 392 37.76 -3.19 -52.47
N LEU A 393 38.39 -4.20 -53.07
CA LEU A 393 39.05 -5.29 -52.35
C LEU A 393 40.26 -4.82 -51.54
N ARG A 394 41.03 -3.84 -52.02
CA ARG A 394 42.16 -3.25 -51.29
C ARG A 394 41.73 -2.35 -50.14
N GLU A 395 40.58 -1.70 -50.25
CA GLU A 395 40.06 -0.82 -49.20
C GLU A 395 39.29 -1.58 -48.10
N LEU A 396 38.69 -2.73 -48.42
CA LEU A 396 37.93 -3.54 -47.46
C LEU A 396 38.68 -3.82 -46.14
N PRO A 397 39.95 -4.30 -46.16
CA PRO A 397 40.71 -4.56 -44.94
C PRO A 397 41.03 -3.29 -44.15
N LYS A 398 41.28 -2.17 -44.85
CA LYS A 398 41.58 -0.87 -44.23
C LYS A 398 40.36 -0.29 -43.52
N LEU A 399 39.18 -0.44 -44.14
CA LEU A 399 37.91 -0.02 -43.55
C LEU A 399 37.53 -0.88 -42.35
N LEU A 400 37.82 -2.19 -42.41
CA LEU A 400 37.63 -3.09 -41.27
C LEU A 400 38.53 -2.69 -40.10
N MET A 401 39.82 -2.43 -40.32
CA MET A 401 40.75 -2.02 -39.24
C MET A 401 40.48 -0.62 -38.69
N ARG A 402 39.71 0.23 -39.38
CA ARG A 402 39.30 1.56 -38.88
C ARG A 402 38.06 1.50 -38.00
N ASN A 403 37.22 0.48 -38.17
CA ASN A 403 35.94 0.34 -37.48
C ASN A 403 35.97 -0.71 -36.35
N VAL A 404 37.12 -1.37 -36.14
CA VAL A 404 37.49 -2.11 -34.92
C VAL A 404 38.35 -1.18 -34.07
#